data_AF-A0A9D6J8U0-F1
#
_entry.id   AF-A0A9D6J8U0-F1
#
_cell.length_a   1.000
_cell.length_b   1.000
_cell.length_c   1.000
_cell.angle_alpha   90.00
_cell.angle_beta   90.00
_cell.angle_gamma   90.00
#
_symmetry.space_group_name_H-M   'P 1'
#
loop_
_entity.id
_entity.type
_entity.pdbx_description
1 polymer ?
#
loop_
_entity_poly.entity_id
_entity_poly.type
_entity_poly.pdbx_seq_one_letter_code
_entity_poly.pdbx_strand_id
1 'polypeptide(L)'
;MPLIASRDIFKKAYSGGYAIGAFNVNNMEIIQGIFEAAIAEKSPLIIQVSAGARKYARHEYLIHLIQASLEMANSSGVDIPLVLHLDHGEDFEICKKCVDGGFTSVMIDGSKHPFEENVRLT
;
A
#
# COMPACT_ATOMS: atom_id res chain seq x y z
N MET A 1 -10.25 -3.86 10.69
CA MET A 1 -8.91 -3.58 11.23
C MET A 1 -8.43 -2.27 10.63
N PRO A 2 -7.74 -1.40 11.39
CA PRO A 2 -7.20 -0.16 10.85
C PRO A 2 -5.99 -0.45 9.94
N LEU A 3 -5.80 0.41 8.94
CA LEU A 3 -4.51 0.48 8.23
C LEU A 3 -3.43 0.94 9.21
N ILE A 4 -2.21 0.43 9.05
CA ILE A 4 -1.07 0.79 9.90
C ILE A 4 0.03 1.48 9.11
N ALA A 5 0.96 2.15 9.80
CA ALA A 5 2.11 2.78 9.17
C ALA A 5 3.14 1.74 8.73
N SER A 6 3.75 1.95 7.56
CA SER A 6 4.77 1.03 7.02
C SER A 6 5.98 0.86 7.94
N ARG A 7 6.34 1.91 8.69
CA ARG A 7 7.43 1.88 9.68
C ARG A 7 7.27 0.76 10.71
N ASP A 8 6.04 0.48 11.14
CA ASP A 8 5.79 -0.49 12.21
C ASP A 8 5.98 -1.93 11.72
N ILE A 9 5.55 -2.24 10.49
CA ILE A 9 5.78 -3.56 9.89
C ILE A 9 7.24 -3.77 9.50
N PHE A 10 7.91 -2.74 8.98
CA PHE A 10 9.33 -2.86 8.63
C PHE A 10 10.21 -3.07 9.87
N LYS A 11 9.90 -2.41 11.00
CA LYS A 11 10.63 -2.66 12.26
C LYS A 11 10.56 -4.13 12.68
N LYS A 12 9.39 -4.77 12.55
CA LYS A 12 9.21 -6.20 12.83
C LYS A 12 9.95 -7.08 11.81
N ALA A 13 9.88 -6.73 10.53
CA ALA A 13 10.57 -7.46 9.45
C ALA A 13 12.09 -7.46 9.61
N TYR A 14 12.69 -6.28 9.87
CA TYR A 14 14.13 -6.16 10.10
C TYR A 14 14.59 -6.95 11.33
N SER A 15 13.86 -6.85 12.45
CA SER A 15 14.21 -7.60 13.68
C SER A 15 13.97 -9.10 13.55
N GLY A 16 12.99 -9.51 12.74
CA GLY A 16 12.64 -10.91 12.48
C GLY A 16 13.41 -11.56 11.33
N GLY A 17 14.23 -10.80 10.59
CA GLY A 17 15.02 -11.33 9.47
C GLY A 17 14.18 -11.81 8.27
N TYR A 18 13.04 -11.16 8.00
CA TYR A 18 12.15 -11.50 6.89
C TYR A 18 11.82 -10.28 6.02
N ALA A 19 11.26 -10.52 4.84
CA ALA A 19 10.78 -9.49 3.93
C ALA A 19 9.24 -9.45 3.90
N ILE A 20 8.67 -8.30 3.53
CA ILE A 20 7.23 -8.12 3.38
C ILE A 20 6.91 -7.95 1.90
N GLY A 21 5.92 -8.69 1.40
CA GLY A 21 5.44 -8.54 0.03
C GLY A 21 4.68 -7.23 -0.15
N ALA A 22 5.02 -6.50 -1.22
CA ALA A 22 4.29 -5.34 -1.70
C ALA A 22 3.70 -5.64 -3.08
N PHE A 23 2.38 -5.65 -3.17
CA PHE A 23 1.66 -6.13 -4.36
C PHE A 23 0.86 -5.00 -4.99
N ASN A 24 1.08 -4.76 -6.29
CA ASN A 24 0.30 -3.79 -7.04
C ASN A 24 -1.13 -4.32 -7.28
N VAL A 25 -2.10 -3.41 -7.21
CA VAL A 25 -3.52 -3.74 -7.41
C VAL A 25 -4.18 -2.84 -8.45
N ASN A 26 -4.98 -3.46 -9.32
CA ASN A 26 -5.62 -2.76 -10.44
C ASN A 26 -7.11 -3.10 -10.57
N ASN A 27 -7.59 -4.22 -10.01
CA ASN A 27 -8.98 -4.67 -10.11
C ASN A 27 -9.36 -5.55 -8.91
N MET A 28 -10.61 -5.99 -8.87
CA MET A 28 -11.19 -6.76 -7.76
C MET A 28 -10.50 -8.12 -7.59
N GLU A 29 -10.32 -8.87 -8.67
CA GLU A 29 -9.83 -10.24 -8.66
C GLU A 29 -8.40 -10.33 -8.10
N ILE A 30 -7.54 -9.38 -8.47
CA ILE A 30 -6.17 -9.30 -7.94
C ILE A 30 -6.20 -9.02 -6.44
N ILE A 31 -7.04 -8.07 -5.99
CA ILE A 31 -7.14 -7.72 -4.57
C ILE A 31 -7.64 -8.94 -3.78
N GLN A 32 -8.68 -9.63 -4.25
CA GLN A 32 -9.20 -10.83 -3.60
C GLN A 32 -8.12 -11.91 -3.44
N GLY A 33 -7.41 -12.25 -4.51
CA GLY A 33 -6.36 -13.27 -4.47
C GLY A 33 -5.21 -12.93 -3.51
N ILE A 34 -4.81 -11.65 -3.45
CA ILE A 34 -3.76 -11.20 -2.52
C ILE A 34 -4.24 -11.33 -1.06
N PHE A 35 -5.46 -10.89 -0.77
CA PHE A 35 -6.00 -10.97 0.58
C PHE A 35 -6.22 -12.42 1.03
N GLU A 36 -6.74 -13.28 0.16
CA GLU A 36 -6.89 -14.72 0.45
C GLU A 36 -5.55 -15.37 0.78
N ALA A 37 -4.49 -15.08 0.00
CA ALA A 37 -3.15 -15.55 0.28
C ALA A 37 -2.60 -15.00 1.61
N ALA A 38 -2.78 -13.71 1.88
CA ALA A 38 -2.33 -13.11 3.14
C ALA A 38 -3.04 -13.69 4.37
N ILE A 39 -4.33 -14.04 4.26
CA ILE A 39 -5.12 -14.72 5.30
C ILE A 39 -4.58 -16.14 5.53
N ALA A 40 -4.40 -16.92 4.45
CA ALA A 40 -3.92 -18.29 4.54
C ALA A 40 -2.52 -18.37 5.19
N GLU A 41 -1.62 -17.46 4.80
CA GLU A 41 -0.24 -17.43 5.27
C GLU A 41 -0.05 -16.63 6.57
N LYS A 42 -1.11 -15.95 7.06
CA LYS A 42 -1.05 -15.06 8.24
C LYS A 42 0.09 -14.04 8.13
N SER A 43 0.30 -13.51 6.92
CA SER A 43 1.43 -12.64 6.60
C SER A 43 1.04 -11.16 6.67
N PRO A 44 1.93 -10.25 7.13
CA PRO A 44 1.75 -8.83 6.86
C PRO A 44 1.72 -8.55 5.35
N LEU A 45 1.01 -7.49 4.96
CA LEU A 45 0.73 -7.18 3.57
C LEU A 45 0.91 -5.68 3.29
N ILE A 46 1.58 -5.35 2.17
CA ILE A 46 1.56 -4.02 1.57
C ILE A 46 0.76 -4.11 0.27
N ILE A 47 -0.34 -3.36 0.19
CA ILE A 47 -1.07 -3.12 -1.06
C ILE A 47 -0.60 -1.80 -1.62
N GLN A 48 -0.13 -1.81 -2.88
CA GLN A 48 0.42 -0.62 -3.50
C GLN A 48 -0.31 -0.22 -4.78
N VAL A 49 -0.48 1.09 -4.96
CA VAL A 49 -1.25 1.66 -6.06
C VAL A 49 -0.35 2.58 -6.88
N SER A 50 -0.12 2.20 -8.14
CA SER A 50 0.66 2.98 -9.09
C SER A 50 -0.18 4.07 -9.77
N ALA A 51 0.49 5.02 -10.42
CA ALA A 51 -0.18 6.03 -11.25
C ALA A 51 -1.04 5.38 -12.37
N GLY A 52 -0.53 4.30 -12.97
CA GLY A 52 -1.25 3.53 -13.99
C GLY A 52 -2.53 2.89 -13.44
N ALA A 53 -2.47 2.31 -12.24
CA ALA A 53 -3.64 1.73 -11.58
C ALA A 53 -4.71 2.79 -11.28
N ARG A 54 -4.30 3.97 -10.76
CA ARG A 54 -5.24 5.09 -10.54
C ARG A 54 -5.88 5.58 -11.83
N LYS A 55 -5.13 5.62 -12.94
CA LYS A 55 -5.68 6.01 -14.25
C LYS A 55 -6.68 4.99 -14.79
N TYR A 56 -6.43 3.70 -14.57
CA TYR A 56 -7.29 2.62 -15.03
C TYR A 56 -8.58 2.49 -14.21
N ALA A 57 -8.44 2.23 -12.91
CA ALA A 57 -9.56 1.89 -12.04
C ALA A 57 -10.21 3.10 -11.36
N ARG A 58 -9.56 4.28 -11.42
CA ARG A 58 -9.87 5.46 -10.60
C ARG A 58 -9.58 5.22 -9.12
N HIS A 59 -9.19 6.27 -8.43
CA HIS A 59 -8.76 6.19 -7.04
C HIS A 59 -9.87 5.68 -6.12
N GLU A 60 -11.09 6.19 -6.31
CA GLU A 60 -12.25 5.91 -5.48
C GLU A 60 -12.60 4.42 -5.50
N TYR A 61 -12.63 3.78 -6.67
CA TYR A 61 -12.93 2.35 -6.76
C TYR A 61 -11.86 1.51 -6.07
N LEU A 62 -10.57 1.83 -6.24
CA LEU A 62 -9.49 1.10 -5.58
C LEU A 62 -9.61 1.17 -4.06
N ILE A 63 -9.90 2.36 -3.51
CA ILE A 63 -10.12 2.53 -2.07
C ILE A 63 -11.29 1.65 -1.59
N HIS A 64 -12.43 1.66 -2.28
CA HIS A 64 -13.60 0.88 -1.86
C HIS A 64 -13.37 -0.64 -2.02
N LEU A 65 -12.64 -1.08 -3.04
CA LEU A 65 -12.26 -2.49 -3.17
C LEU A 65 -11.34 -2.93 -2.01
N ILE A 66 -10.37 -2.10 -1.63
CA ILE A 66 -9.50 -2.37 -0.48
C ILE A 66 -10.30 -2.40 0.83
N GLN A 67 -11.26 -1.49 1.01
CA GLN A 67 -12.17 -1.49 2.16
C GLN A 67 -13.00 -2.77 2.24
N ALA A 68 -13.59 -3.21 1.12
CA ALA A 68 -14.34 -4.47 1.07
C ALA A 68 -13.46 -5.68 1.43
N SER A 69 -12.21 -5.72 0.95
CA SER A 69 -11.27 -6.79 1.29
C SER A 69 -10.80 -6.75 2.74
N LEU A 70 -10.70 -5.56 3.35
CA LEU A 70 -10.46 -5.40 4.78
C LEU A 70 -11.62 -5.95 5.62
N GLU A 71 -12.86 -5.71 5.23
CA GLU A 71 -14.05 -6.27 5.88
C GLU A 71 -14.08 -7.79 5.79
N MET A 72 -13.76 -8.34 4.61
CA MET A 72 -13.61 -9.77 4.39
C MET A 72 -12.52 -10.37 5.29
N ALA A 73 -11.34 -9.75 5.35
CA ALA A 73 -10.24 -10.20 6.21
C ALA A 73 -10.62 -10.18 7.69
N ASN A 74 -11.31 -9.13 8.17
CA ASN A 74 -11.79 -9.07 9.56
C ASN A 74 -12.74 -10.24 9.88
N SER A 75 -13.60 -10.59 8.91
CA SER A 75 -14.59 -11.67 9.07
C SER A 75 -13.95 -13.05 9.11
N SER A 76 -12.72 -13.20 8.59
CA SER A 76 -11.94 -14.45 8.68
C SER A 76 -11.38 -14.72 10.10
N GLY A 77 -11.36 -13.70 10.97
CA GLY A 77 -10.76 -13.79 12.31
C GLY A 77 -9.22 -13.75 12.31
N VAL A 78 -8.57 -13.55 11.16
CA VAL A 78 -7.12 -13.40 11.05
C VAL A 78 -6.74 -11.93 11.09
N ASP A 79 -5.87 -11.55 12.03
CA ASP A 79 -5.32 -10.20 12.11
C ASP A 79 -4.16 -10.05 11.11
N ILE A 80 -4.39 -9.25 10.06
CA ILE A 80 -3.41 -8.99 9.01
C ILE A 80 -2.95 -7.55 9.11
N PRO A 81 -1.67 -7.31 9.47
CA PRO A 81 -1.08 -5.98 9.40
C PRO A 81 -1.06 -5.50 7.94
N LEU A 82 -1.90 -4.50 7.62
CA LEU A 82 -2.05 -3.98 6.25
C LEU A 82 -1.56 -2.53 6.13
N VAL A 83 -0.75 -2.30 5.10
CA VAL A 83 -0.35 -0.96 4.64
C VAL A 83 -0.93 -0.70 3.26
N LEU A 84 -1.49 0.51 3.09
CA LEU A 84 -1.83 1.04 1.77
C LEU A 84 -0.75 2.03 1.33
N HIS A 85 -0.11 1.73 0.19
CA HIS A 85 1.09 2.43 -0.28
C HIS A 85 0.88 3.09 -1.65
N LEU A 86 1.32 4.33 -1.79
CA LEU A 86 1.43 5.00 -3.09
C LEU A 86 2.75 4.58 -3.74
N ASP A 87 2.65 3.89 -4.86
CA ASP A 87 3.80 3.45 -5.65
C ASP A 87 4.19 4.53 -6.67
N HIS A 88 5.48 4.90 -6.69
CA HIS A 88 6.09 5.91 -7.55
C HIS A 88 5.30 7.24 -7.64
N GLY A 89 5.13 7.93 -6.52
CA GLY A 89 4.56 9.28 -6.47
C GLY A 89 5.47 10.30 -7.17
N GLU A 90 4.95 10.97 -8.20
CA GLU A 90 5.75 11.86 -9.06
C GLU A 90 6.03 13.24 -8.45
N ASP A 91 5.22 13.68 -7.50
CA ASP A 91 5.35 14.96 -6.83
C ASP A 91 4.71 14.98 -5.44
N PHE A 92 4.92 16.07 -4.71
CA PHE A 92 4.37 16.32 -3.38
C PHE A 92 2.84 16.32 -3.37
N GLU A 93 2.20 16.89 -4.39
CA GLU A 93 0.73 17.05 -4.43
C GLU A 93 0.01 15.71 -4.53
N ILE A 94 0.55 14.77 -5.31
CA ILE A 94 0.00 13.42 -5.40
C ILE A 94 0.23 12.64 -4.11
N CYS A 95 1.41 12.77 -3.50
CA CYS A 95 1.69 12.13 -2.21
C CYS A 95 0.72 12.64 -1.14
N LYS A 96 0.57 13.97 -1.04
CA LYS A 96 -0.37 14.62 -0.11
C LYS A 96 -1.80 14.15 -0.35
N LYS A 97 -2.29 14.16 -1.60
CA LYS A 97 -3.64 13.68 -1.94
C LYS A 97 -3.87 12.23 -1.53
N CYS A 98 -2.88 11.35 -1.68
CA CYS A 98 -3.01 9.96 -1.26
C CYS A 98 -3.08 9.84 0.27
N VAL A 99 -2.25 10.59 1.01
CA VAL A 99 -2.30 10.64 2.49
C VAL A 99 -3.66 11.17 2.97
N ASP A 100 -4.13 12.28 2.40
CA ASP A 100 -5.46 12.84 2.69
C ASP A 100 -6.59 11.85 2.36
N GLY A 101 -6.39 10.99 1.35
CA GLY A 101 -7.28 9.90 0.96
C GLY A 101 -7.16 8.62 1.80
N GLY A 102 -6.38 8.64 2.88
CA GLY A 102 -6.26 7.53 3.83
C GLY A 102 -5.11 6.54 3.56
N PHE A 103 -4.19 6.83 2.64
CA PHE A 103 -2.98 6.04 2.49
C PHE A 103 -2.10 6.17 3.74
N THR A 104 -1.53 5.05 4.20
CA THR A 104 -0.65 5.02 5.37
C THR A 104 0.84 4.97 5.02
N SER A 105 1.15 4.98 3.72
CA SER A 105 2.52 5.04 3.20
C SER A 105 2.56 5.63 1.78
N VAL A 106 3.63 6.34 1.46
CA VAL A 106 3.87 6.87 0.12
C VAL A 106 5.35 6.71 -0.24
N MET A 107 5.63 6.46 -1.52
CA MET A 107 6.93 6.61 -2.14
C MET A 107 6.91 7.87 -2.99
N ILE A 108 7.74 8.86 -2.67
CA ILE A 108 8.03 9.97 -3.57
C ILE A 108 9.26 9.60 -4.40
N ASP A 109 9.09 9.53 -5.72
CA ASP A 109 10.14 9.06 -6.62
C ASP A 109 10.77 10.21 -7.39
N GLY A 110 11.76 10.84 -6.74
CA GLY A 110 12.62 11.85 -7.33
C GLY A 110 13.86 11.27 -8.04
N SER A 111 13.95 9.96 -8.25
CA SER A 111 15.20 9.31 -8.70
C SER A 111 15.69 9.76 -10.08
N LYS A 112 14.80 10.32 -10.91
CA LYS A 112 15.14 10.93 -12.20
C LYS A 112 15.84 12.30 -12.08
N HIS A 113 15.80 12.93 -10.90
CA HIS A 113 16.39 14.24 -10.65
C HIS A 113 17.84 14.12 -10.12
N PRO A 114 18.67 15.17 -10.28
CA PRO A 114 19.95 15.25 -9.58
C PRO A 114 19.80 15.06 -8.07
N PHE A 115 20.84 14.57 -7.42
CA PHE A 115 20.81 14.21 -5.99
C PHE A 115 20.22 15.31 -5.08
N GLU A 116 20.71 16.54 -5.19
CA GLU A 116 20.22 17.66 -4.36
C GLU A 116 18.74 17.95 -4.58
N GLU A 117 18.25 17.80 -5.80
CA GLU A 117 16.84 18.02 -6.12
C GLU A 117 15.97 16.88 -5.61
N ASN A 118 16.46 15.64 -5.64
CA ASN A 118 15.79 14.49 -5.03
C ASN A 118 15.69 14.64 -3.50
N VAL A 119 16.77 15.10 -2.83
CA VAL A 119 16.77 15.41 -1.40
C VAL A 119 15.78 16.53 -1.07
N ARG A 120 15.72 17.58 -1.89
CA ARG A 120 14.78 18.69 -1.68
C ARG A 120 13.32 18.25 -1.86
N LEU A 121 13.06 17.31 -2.75
CA LEU A 121 11.73 16.79 -3.04
C LEU A 121 11.22 15.83 -1.95
N THR A 122 12.11 15.04 -1.35
CA THR A 122 11.80 13.96 -0.39
C THR A 122 11.70 14.45 1.05
#